data_AF-A0A149QPT5-F1
#
_entry.id   AF-A0A149QPT5-F1
#
_cell.length_a   1.000
_cell.length_b   1.000
_cell.length_c   1.000
_cell.angle_alpha   90.00
_cell.angle_beta   90.00
_cell.angle_gamma   90.00
#
_symmetry.space_group_name_H-M   'P 1'
#
loop_
_entity.id
_entity.type
_entity.pdbx_description
1 polymer ?
#
loop_
_entity_poly.entity_id
_entity_poly.type
_entity_poly.pdbx_seq_one_letter_code
_entity_poly.pdbx_strand_id
1 'polypeptide(L)'
;MSASLASPKTFLEDVEWTWGPLNLSPLTTSLRFGSDGLIKGYEHANEHFWTLKDDVLEIYATDGRCMWRFEQALDSGNTLTFISYPQQDPLWNVFFGLSALKADITTVIESNGHPLDL
;
A
#
# COMPACT_ATOMS: atom_id res chain seq x y z
N MET A 1 -2.27 29.77 -6.59
CA MET A 1 -1.16 29.00 -7.15
C MET A 1 -1.18 27.67 -6.42
N SER A 2 -1.53 26.57 -7.09
CA SER A 2 -1.60 25.27 -6.44
C SER A 2 -0.20 24.66 -6.45
N ALA A 3 0.35 24.37 -5.27
CA ALA A 3 1.56 23.57 -5.16
C ALA A 3 1.30 22.20 -5.79
N SER A 4 2.17 21.77 -6.70
CA SER A 4 2.13 20.41 -7.23
C SER A 4 2.61 19.50 -6.10
N LEU A 5 1.67 18.85 -5.42
CA LEU A 5 1.98 17.73 -4.53
C LEU A 5 2.76 16.68 -5.34
N ALA A 6 3.77 16.08 -4.73
CA ALA A 6 4.39 14.88 -5.27
C ALA A 6 3.28 13.86 -5.60
N SER A 7 3.43 13.11 -6.70
CA SER A 7 2.39 12.19 -7.17
C SER A 7 1.91 11.28 -6.03
N PRO A 8 0.61 10.93 -5.93
CA PRO A 8 0.07 10.08 -4.85
C PRO A 8 0.90 8.81 -4.56
N LYS A 9 1.62 8.32 -5.57
CA LYS A 9 2.55 7.19 -5.51
C LYS A 9 3.70 7.38 -4.50
N THR A 10 4.33 8.56 -4.45
CA THR A 10 5.49 8.80 -3.57
C THR A 10 5.12 8.80 -2.08
N PHE A 11 3.84 8.96 -1.75
CA PHE A 11 3.36 8.85 -0.36
C PHE A 11 3.30 7.41 0.14
N LEU A 12 3.34 6.44 -0.77
CA LEU A 12 3.30 5.01 -0.42
C LEU A 12 4.70 4.43 -0.28
N GLU A 13 5.66 5.03 -0.96
CA GLU A 13 7.02 4.53 -1.09
C GLU A 13 7.76 4.53 0.25
N ASP A 14 8.50 3.45 0.53
CA ASP A 14 9.34 3.23 1.71
C ASP A 14 8.67 3.29 3.10
N VAL A 15 7.35 3.53 3.16
CA VAL A 15 6.52 3.39 4.37
C VAL A 15 6.38 1.92 4.76
N GLU A 16 6.37 1.62 6.06
CA GLU A 16 6.04 0.28 6.56
C GLU A 16 4.53 0.06 6.59
N TRP A 17 4.09 -0.93 5.82
CA TRP A 17 2.70 -1.34 5.71
C TRP A 17 2.49 -2.68 6.40
N THR A 18 1.41 -2.75 7.19
CA THR A 18 0.82 -3.99 7.67
C THR A 18 -0.15 -4.53 6.64
N TRP A 19 0.06 -5.78 6.23
CA TRP A 19 -0.70 -6.40 5.17
C TRP A 19 -1.31 -7.73 5.61
N GLY A 20 -2.58 -7.93 5.28
CA GLY A 20 -3.27 -9.20 5.51
C GLY A 20 -4.79 -9.08 5.59
N PRO A 21 -5.48 -10.16 5.95
CA PRO A 21 -6.93 -10.13 6.19
C PRO A 21 -7.29 -9.18 7.34
N LEU A 22 -8.33 -8.34 7.16
CA LEU A 22 -8.71 -7.29 8.14
C LEU A 22 -9.15 -7.82 9.52
N ASN A 23 -9.58 -9.07 9.61
CA ASN A 23 -10.15 -9.67 10.84
C ASN A 23 -9.31 -10.81 11.41
N LEU A 24 -8.09 -11.04 10.90
CA LEU A 24 -7.19 -12.09 11.37
C LEU A 24 -5.78 -11.51 11.57
N SER A 25 -4.83 -12.35 11.98
CA SER A 25 -3.43 -11.94 12.03
C SER A 25 -2.94 -11.49 10.65
N PRO A 26 -2.13 -10.42 10.59
CA PRO A 26 -1.56 -9.98 9.32
C PRO A 26 -0.56 -11.01 8.79
N LEU A 27 -0.38 -11.02 7.47
CA LEU A 27 0.66 -11.80 6.80
C LEU A 27 2.05 -11.20 7.04
N THR A 28 2.11 -9.87 7.15
CA THR A 28 3.34 -9.13 7.45
C THR A 28 3.04 -7.74 8.02
N THR A 29 4.01 -7.18 8.74
CA THR A 29 3.98 -5.80 9.27
C THR A 29 5.08 -4.91 8.70
N SER A 30 5.85 -5.42 7.72
CA SER A 30 7.05 -4.78 7.20
C SER A 30 7.06 -4.62 5.68
N LEU A 31 5.89 -4.72 5.02
CA LEU A 31 5.81 -4.53 3.58
C LEU A 31 6.15 -3.08 3.23
N ARG A 32 7.01 -2.87 2.25
CA ARG A 32 7.35 -1.53 1.73
C ARG A 32 7.24 -1.50 0.22
N PHE A 33 6.83 -0.36 -0.30
CA PHE A 33 6.79 -0.09 -1.73
C PHE A 33 8.08 0.61 -2.15
N GLY A 34 8.90 -0.03 -2.98
CA GLY A 34 10.09 0.60 -3.51
C GLY A 34 9.76 1.55 -4.66
N SER A 35 10.47 2.67 -4.76
CA SER A 35 10.39 3.60 -5.90
C SER A 35 10.78 2.97 -7.26
N ASP A 36 11.48 1.83 -7.21
CA ASP A 36 11.79 0.94 -8.33
C ASP A 36 10.60 0.06 -8.80
N GLY A 37 9.46 0.14 -8.12
CA GLY A 37 8.28 -0.68 -8.40
C GLY A 37 8.33 -2.08 -7.78
N LEU A 38 9.31 -2.37 -6.92
CA LEU A 38 9.43 -3.65 -6.23
C LEU A 38 8.78 -3.62 -4.84
N ILE A 39 8.24 -4.75 -4.41
CA ILE A 39 7.88 -4.98 -3.01
C ILE A 39 9.14 -5.30 -2.21
N LYS A 40 9.29 -4.68 -1.03
CA LYS A 40 10.43 -4.82 -0.12
C LYS A 40 9.95 -5.18 1.28
N GLY A 41 10.85 -5.74 2.11
CA GLY A 41 10.56 -6.09 3.51
C GLY A 41 9.57 -7.25 3.71
N TYR A 42 8.99 -7.78 2.63
CA TYR A 42 8.21 -9.00 2.57
C TYR A 42 8.46 -9.68 1.23
N GLU A 43 9.08 -10.87 1.23
CA GLU A 43 9.44 -11.58 0.01
C GLU A 43 8.53 -12.79 -0.19
N HIS A 44 7.71 -12.75 -1.23
CA HIS A 44 6.81 -13.84 -1.59
C HIS A 44 6.52 -13.83 -3.10
N ALA A 45 6.31 -15.00 -3.71
CA ALA A 45 6.20 -15.11 -5.17
C ALA A 45 4.98 -14.38 -5.77
N ASN A 46 3.94 -14.19 -4.97
CA ASN A 46 2.70 -13.51 -5.36
C ASN A 46 2.78 -11.98 -5.18
N GLU A 47 3.73 -11.47 -4.41
CA GLU A 47 3.86 -10.05 -4.08
C GLU A 47 5.27 -9.57 -4.39
N HIS A 48 5.48 -9.20 -5.66
CA HIS A 48 6.81 -8.86 -6.16
C HIS A 48 6.89 -7.46 -6.76
N PHE A 49 5.89 -7.06 -7.55
CA PHE A 49 5.81 -5.72 -8.13
C PHE A 49 4.57 -4.98 -7.64
N TRP A 50 4.63 -3.65 -7.70
CA TRP A 50 3.48 -2.81 -7.39
C TRP A 50 3.34 -1.63 -8.35
N THR A 51 2.12 -1.12 -8.46
CA THR A 51 1.83 0.14 -9.15
C THR A 51 0.65 0.84 -8.48
N LEU A 52 0.58 2.15 -8.67
CA LEU A 52 -0.59 2.96 -8.34
C LEU A 52 -1.06 3.64 -9.63
N LYS A 53 -2.28 3.34 -10.08
CA LYS A 53 -2.86 3.94 -11.29
C LYS A 53 -4.33 4.26 -11.05
N ASP A 54 -4.73 5.48 -11.37
CA ASP A 54 -6.11 5.95 -11.24
C ASP A 54 -6.70 5.64 -9.83
N ASP A 55 -5.88 5.89 -8.79
CA ASP A 55 -6.16 5.61 -7.37
C ASP A 55 -6.35 4.12 -7.00
N VAL A 56 -6.09 3.20 -7.93
CA VAL A 56 -6.05 1.75 -7.67
C VAL A 56 -4.61 1.33 -7.41
N LEU A 57 -4.37 0.84 -6.20
CA LEU A 57 -3.10 0.20 -5.84
C LEU A 57 -3.17 -1.27 -6.25
N GLU A 58 -2.17 -1.74 -6.98
CA GLU A 58 -2.12 -3.13 -7.46
C GLU A 58 -0.80 -3.78 -7.09
N ILE A 59 -0.86 -5.05 -6.68
CA ILE A 59 0.30 -5.88 -6.39
C ILE A 59 0.30 -7.08 -7.34
N TYR A 60 1.46 -7.36 -7.91
CA TYR A 60 1.66 -8.38 -8.94
C TYR A 60 2.66 -9.42 -8.51
N ALA A 61 2.42 -10.66 -8.96
CA ALA A 61 3.34 -11.76 -8.83
C ALA A 61 4.58 -11.59 -9.73
N THR A 62 5.60 -12.41 -9.47
CA THR A 62 6.83 -12.49 -10.29
C THR A 62 6.56 -12.79 -11.77
N ASP A 63 5.46 -13.47 -12.09
CA ASP A 63 5.01 -13.80 -13.44
C ASP A 63 4.19 -12.68 -14.12
N GLY A 64 3.99 -11.55 -13.43
CA GLY A 64 3.24 -10.40 -13.94
C GLY A 64 1.72 -10.51 -13.81
N ARG A 65 1.17 -11.57 -13.20
CA ARG A 65 -0.26 -11.62 -12.89
C ARG A 65 -0.59 -10.68 -11.73
N CYS A 66 -1.66 -9.91 -11.88
CA CYS A 66 -2.20 -9.11 -10.78
C CYS A 66 -2.80 -10.05 -9.72
N MET A 67 -2.29 -9.95 -8.50
CA MET A 67 -2.74 -10.77 -7.37
C MET A 67 -3.70 -10.00 -6.47
N TRP A 68 -3.44 -8.71 -6.29
CA TRP A 68 -4.23 -7.85 -5.42
C TRP A 68 -4.53 -6.52 -6.09
N ARG A 69 -5.79 -6.08 -6.00
CA ARG A 69 -6.21 -4.72 -6.34
C ARG A 69 -6.91 -4.11 -5.14
N PHE A 70 -6.39 -2.98 -4.67
CA PHE A 70 -7.01 -2.21 -3.62
C PHE A 70 -7.72 -1.02 -4.24
N GLU A 71 -9.04 -1.06 -4.19
CA GLU A 71 -9.92 -0.16 -4.94
C GLU A 71 -10.61 0.85 -4.03
N GLN A 72 -10.39 0.74 -2.71
CA GLN A 72 -10.81 1.72 -1.73
C GLN A 72 -9.65 2.09 -0.81
N ALA A 73 -9.63 3.35 -0.40
CA ALA A 73 -8.83 3.83 0.71
C ALA A 73 -9.75 4.34 1.82
N LEU A 74 -9.52 3.86 3.04
CA LEU A 74 -10.16 4.33 4.25
C LEU A 74 -9.15 5.11 5.07
N ASP A 75 -9.42 6.40 5.24
CA ASP A 75 -8.75 7.25 6.22
C ASP A 75 -9.54 7.18 7.54
N SER A 76 -8.91 6.66 8.60
CA SER A 76 -9.53 6.56 9.92
C SER A 76 -8.56 6.93 11.04
N GLY A 77 -8.82 8.05 11.71
CA GLY A 77 -8.02 8.53 12.83
C GLY A 77 -6.55 8.69 12.43
N ASN A 78 -5.69 7.81 12.95
CA ASN A 78 -4.25 7.82 12.73
C ASN A 78 -3.79 6.83 11.66
N THR A 79 -4.69 6.14 10.97
CA THR A 79 -4.37 5.06 10.03
C THR A 79 -4.95 5.34 8.65
N LEU A 80 -4.16 5.08 7.62
CA LEU A 80 -4.61 4.94 6.25
C LEU A 80 -4.68 3.45 5.91
N THR A 81 -5.79 2.98 5.36
CA THR A 81 -5.98 1.57 4.97
C THR A 81 -6.48 1.45 3.54
N PHE A 82 -5.74 0.77 2.68
CA PHE A 82 -6.22 0.32 1.38
C PHE A 82 -6.94 -1.02 1.52
N ILE A 83 -8.07 -1.18 0.84
CA ILE A 83 -8.96 -2.35 0.97
C ILE A 83 -9.07 -3.08 -0.38
N SER A 84 -8.80 -4.38 -0.34
CA SER A 84 -9.06 -5.34 -1.41
C SER A 84 -10.27 -6.21 -1.04
N TYR A 85 -11.14 -6.45 -2.02
CA TYR A 85 -12.40 -7.15 -1.82
C TYR A 85 -12.27 -8.67 -1.93
N PRO A 86 -13.14 -9.43 -1.23
CA PRO A 86 -13.17 -10.89 -1.25
C PRO A 86 -13.22 -11.54 -2.64
N GLN A 87 -13.77 -10.86 -3.64
CA GLN A 87 -13.95 -11.39 -5.00
C GLN A 87 -12.62 -11.63 -5.73
N GLN A 88 -11.52 -11.05 -5.24
CA GLN A 88 -10.19 -11.21 -5.81
C GLN A 88 -9.51 -12.51 -5.36
N ASP A 89 -9.90 -13.05 -4.19
CA ASP A 89 -9.56 -14.40 -3.76
C ASP A 89 -10.81 -15.13 -3.23
N PRO A 90 -11.54 -15.85 -4.11
CA PRO A 90 -12.79 -16.51 -3.75
C PRO A 90 -12.60 -17.66 -2.75
N LEU A 91 -11.38 -18.14 -2.53
CA LEU A 91 -11.11 -19.21 -1.57
C LEU A 91 -11.09 -18.70 -0.14
N TRP A 92 -10.70 -17.43 0.05
CA TRP A 92 -10.56 -16.84 1.38
C TRP A 92 -11.81 -16.07 1.79
N ASN A 93 -12.54 -15.49 0.84
CA ASN A 93 -13.82 -14.79 1.06
C ASN A 93 -13.76 -13.75 2.21
N VAL A 94 -12.62 -13.06 2.36
CA VAL A 94 -12.39 -12.01 3.36
C VAL A 94 -11.81 -10.76 2.69
N PHE A 95 -11.98 -9.62 3.36
CA PHE A 95 -11.33 -8.38 2.96
C PHE A 95 -9.86 -8.42 3.36
N PHE A 96 -8.98 -8.00 2.45
CA PHE A 96 -7.58 -7.75 2.74
C PHE A 96 -7.36 -6.25 2.92
N GLY A 97 -6.53 -5.91 3.90
CA GLY A 97 -6.14 -4.57 4.23
C GLY A 97 -4.64 -4.38 4.06
N LEU A 98 -4.27 -3.21 3.55
CA LEU A 98 -2.92 -2.69 3.63
C LEU A 98 -2.96 -1.39 4.43
N SER A 99 -2.42 -1.41 5.65
CA SER A 99 -2.56 -0.32 6.62
C SER A 99 -1.22 0.22 7.08
N ALA A 100 -1.12 1.54 7.18
CA ALA A 100 0.03 2.23 7.77
C ALA A 100 -0.43 3.37 8.68
N LEU A 101 0.40 3.72 9.67
CA LEU A 101 0.17 4.90 10.48
C LEU A 101 0.48 6.15 9.65
N LYS A 102 -0.37 7.17 9.77
CA LYS A 102 -0.16 8.47 9.13
C LYS A 102 1.13 9.14 9.57
N ALA A 103 1.55 8.94 10.82
CA ALA A 103 2.81 9.46 11.33
C ALA A 103 4.02 8.88 10.57
N ASP A 104 3.97 7.59 10.21
CA ASP A 104 5.05 6.94 9.45
C ASP A 104 5.08 7.45 8.01
N ILE A 105 3.90 7.62 7.40
CA ILE A 105 3.75 8.24 6.07
C ILE A 105 4.35 9.65 6.08
N THR A 106 3.95 10.49 7.04
CA THR A 106 4.48 11.85 7.21
C THR A 106 5.99 11.85 7.40
N THR A 107 6.52 10.97 8.25
CA THR A 107 7.97 10.90 8.52
C THR A 107 8.76 10.59 7.26
N VAL A 108 8.28 9.64 6.43
CA VAL A 108 8.94 9.29 5.17
C VAL A 108 8.87 10.44 4.16
N ILE A 109 7.71 11.09 4.05
CA ILE A 109 7.51 12.25 3.18
C ILE A 109 8.47 13.40 3.53
N GLU A 110 8.60 13.73 4.82
CA GLU A 110 9.52 14.75 5.32
C GLU A 110 10.99 14.36 5.08
N SER A 111 11.33 13.09 5.34
CA SER A 111 12.68 12.56 5.13
C SER A 111 13.10 12.59 3.65
N ASN A 112 12.14 12.43 2.74
CA ASN A 112 12.33 12.50 1.29
C ASN A 112 12.33 13.95 0.76
N GLY A 113 12.23 14.96 1.62
CA GLY A 113 12.31 16.38 1.25
C GLY A 113 11.03 16.95 0.66
N HIS A 114 9.89 16.30 0.88
CA HIS A 114 8.57 16.80 0.47
C HIS A 114 7.82 17.34 1.70
N PRO A 115 7.77 18.67 1.96
CA PRO A 115 7.01 19.19 3.09
C PRO A 115 5.50 18.99 2.90
N LEU A 116 4.80 18.57 3.95
CA LEU A 116 3.34 18.52 4.02
C LEU A 116 2.79 19.90 4.41
N ASP A 117 1.94 20.49 3.55
CA ASP A 117 0.95 21.47 3.98
C ASP A 117 -0.39 20.73 4.11
N LEU A 118 -0.75 20.37 5.35
CA LEU A 118 -2.06 19.77 5.71
C LEU A 118 -3.14 20.86 5.86
#